data_AF-G8TJH5-F1
#
_entry.id   AF-G8TJH5-F1
#
_cell.length_a   1.000
_cell.length_b   1.000
_cell.length_c   1.000
_cell.angle_alpha   90.00
_cell.angle_beta   90.00
_cell.angle_gamma   90.00
#
_symmetry.space_group_name_H-M   'P 1'
#
loop_
_entity.id
_entity.type
_entity.pdbx_description
1 polymer ?
#
loop_
_entity_poly.entity_id
_entity_poly.type
_entity_poly.pdbx_seq_one_letter_code
_entity_poly.pdbx_strand_id
1 'polypeptide(L)'
;MTKNYYTENLADFGFREIKMLSQILNAWVENGLPNDFYTEGVRAAFNRNSGNVFLTNDEYQVAMMNGGNLESFYTTPYEGHEGFLEELLENDPTEYHHEDIEFITEIAKSNSIELPKPWMDFMEPK
;
A
#
# COMPACT_ATOMS: atom_id res chain seq x y z
N MET A 1 -6.84 28.92 5.21
CA MET A 1 -5.63 28.29 4.63
C MET A 1 -5.98 26.85 4.31
N THR A 2 -6.05 26.49 3.03
CA THR A 2 -6.11 25.09 2.61
C THR A 2 -4.76 24.47 2.96
N LYS A 3 -4.73 23.54 3.93
CA LYS A 3 -3.53 22.75 4.19
C LYS A 3 -3.32 21.85 2.98
N ASN A 4 -2.20 22.03 2.30
CA ASN A 4 -1.79 21.15 1.22
C ASN A 4 -1.13 19.92 1.85
N TYR A 5 -1.84 18.80 1.91
CA TYR A 5 -1.43 17.56 2.57
C TYR A 5 -0.68 16.59 1.64
N TYR A 6 -0.61 16.88 0.35
CA TYR A 6 -0.10 15.96 -0.66
C TYR A 6 0.62 16.73 -1.78
N THR A 7 1.76 16.24 -2.26
CA THR A 7 2.43 16.84 -3.42
C THR A 7 3.17 15.79 -4.23
N GLU A 8 3.11 15.93 -5.55
CA GLU A 8 3.93 15.19 -6.53
C GLU A 8 5.09 16.06 -7.03
N ASN A 9 5.14 17.33 -6.62
CA ASN A 9 6.20 18.24 -7.03
C ASN A 9 7.46 17.98 -6.21
N LEU A 10 8.48 17.39 -6.82
CA LEU A 10 9.77 17.11 -6.18
C LEU A 10 10.45 18.36 -5.58
N ALA A 11 10.16 19.56 -6.08
CA ALA A 11 10.68 20.80 -5.50
C ALA A 11 10.17 21.06 -4.07
N ASP A 12 9.07 20.42 -3.68
CA ASP A 12 8.50 20.51 -2.33
C ASP A 12 9.10 19.47 -1.36
N PHE A 13 9.99 18.58 -1.83
CA PHE A 13 10.58 17.53 -1.01
C PHE A 13 11.81 18.08 -0.28
N GLY A 14 11.87 17.87 1.03
CA GLY A 14 13.07 18.15 1.82
C GLY A 14 14.14 17.06 1.63
N PHE A 15 15.33 17.27 2.21
CA PHE A 15 16.42 16.28 2.14
C PHE A 15 16.02 14.90 2.70
N ARG A 16 15.14 14.87 3.71
CA ARG A 16 14.63 13.63 4.29
C ARG A 16 13.76 12.88 3.29
N GLU A 17 12.82 13.57 2.66
CA GLU A 17 11.90 13.02 1.68
C GLU A 17 12.65 12.58 0.41
N ILE A 18 13.66 13.34 -0.02
CA ILE A 18 14.55 12.92 -1.13
C ILE A 18 15.33 11.65 -0.77
N LYS A 19 15.80 11.51 0.48
CA LYS A 19 16.46 10.27 0.92
C LYS A 19 15.49 9.08 0.91
N MET A 20 14.25 9.27 1.35
CA MET A 20 13.21 8.24 1.31
C MET A 20 12.89 7.83 -0.14
N LEU A 21 12.73 8.81 -1.04
CA LEU A 21 12.56 8.54 -2.46
C LEU A 21 13.76 7.76 -3.03
N SER A 22 14.99 8.09 -2.64
CA SER A 22 16.16 7.32 -3.08
C SER A 22 16.12 5.87 -2.61
N GLN A 23 15.63 5.60 -1.40
CA GLN A 23 15.48 4.23 -0.90
C GLN A 23 14.46 3.45 -1.73
N ILE A 24 13.33 4.08 -2.05
CA ILE A 24 12.29 3.52 -2.93
C ILE A 24 12.85 3.19 -4.32
N LEU A 25 13.57 4.14 -4.93
CA LEU A 25 14.13 3.94 -6.27
C LEU A 25 15.20 2.83 -6.29
N ASN A 26 16.02 2.75 -5.25
CA ASN A 26 16.99 1.66 -5.13
C ASN A 26 16.30 0.30 -4.95
N ALA A 27 15.27 0.22 -4.08
CA ALA A 27 14.49 -1.00 -3.89
C ALA A 27 13.80 -1.45 -5.19
N TRP A 28 13.27 -0.51 -5.97
CA TRP A 28 12.74 -0.82 -7.31
C TRP A 28 13.83 -1.39 -8.23
N VAL A 29 15.01 -0.76 -8.29
CA VAL A 29 16.12 -1.30 -9.11
C VAL A 29 16.55 -2.70 -8.68
N GLU A 30 16.59 -2.96 -7.37
CA GLU A 30 17.08 -4.22 -6.80
C GLU A 30 16.06 -5.36 -6.88
N ASN A 31 14.79 -5.06 -6.59
CA ASN A 31 13.74 -6.07 -6.36
C ASN A 31 12.55 -5.96 -7.32
N GLY A 32 12.42 -4.88 -8.08
CA GLY A 32 11.24 -4.59 -8.91
C GLY A 32 10.15 -3.81 -8.16
N LEU A 33 9.04 -3.54 -8.87
CA LEU A 33 7.80 -3.04 -8.28
C LEU A 33 6.96 -4.22 -7.75
N PRO A 34 6.01 -3.98 -6.83
CA PRO A 34 5.03 -5.00 -6.44
C PRO A 34 4.32 -5.58 -7.68
N ASN A 35 4.02 -6.88 -7.66
CA ASN A 35 3.45 -7.59 -8.81
C ASN A 35 2.07 -7.06 -9.22
N ASP A 36 1.34 -6.48 -8.28
CA ASP A 36 0.01 -5.92 -8.49
C ASP A 36 0.02 -4.40 -8.70
N PHE A 37 1.19 -3.76 -8.80
CA PHE A 37 1.33 -2.33 -9.02
C PHE A 37 1.54 -2.00 -10.51
N TYR A 38 0.61 -1.25 -11.09
CA TYR A 38 0.64 -0.85 -12.50
C TYR A 38 1.69 0.24 -12.77
N THR A 39 2.23 0.25 -14.00
CA THR A 39 3.41 1.07 -14.36
C THR A 39 3.07 2.35 -15.12
N GLU A 40 1.79 2.54 -15.44
CA GLU A 40 1.26 3.67 -16.16
C GLU A 40 1.25 4.91 -15.27
N GLY A 41 2.00 5.95 -15.67
CA GLY A 41 2.02 7.22 -14.96
C GLY A 41 2.70 7.20 -13.59
N VAL A 42 3.63 6.26 -13.35
CA VAL A 42 4.37 6.15 -12.09
C VAL A 42 5.09 7.46 -11.75
N ARG A 43 4.82 7.97 -10.54
CA ARG A 43 5.35 9.23 -10.02
C ARG A 43 5.56 9.15 -8.53
N ALA A 44 6.52 9.92 -8.03
CA ALA A 44 6.77 10.05 -6.61
C ALA A 44 5.78 11.03 -5.98
N ALA A 45 5.29 10.70 -4.79
CA ALA A 45 4.40 11.54 -4.02
C ALA A 45 4.83 11.62 -2.55
N PHE A 46 4.49 12.74 -1.92
CA PHE A 46 4.77 13.02 -0.52
C PHE A 46 3.50 13.42 0.22
N ASN A 47 3.10 12.59 1.19
CA ASN A 47 2.06 12.92 2.14
C ASN A 47 2.65 13.72 3.30
N ARG A 48 2.33 15.01 3.33
CA ARG A 48 2.83 15.98 4.32
C ARG A 48 2.20 15.80 5.70
N ASN A 49 1.11 15.06 5.82
CA ASN A 49 0.47 14.76 7.10
C ASN A 49 1.19 13.62 7.82
N SER A 50 1.45 12.51 7.12
CA SER A 50 2.16 11.35 7.68
C SER A 50 3.68 11.48 7.63
N GLY A 51 4.20 12.28 6.70
CA GLY A 51 5.63 12.35 6.44
C GLY A 51 6.12 11.27 5.46
N ASN A 52 5.22 10.50 4.83
CA ASN A 52 5.58 9.37 3.97
C ASN A 52 5.81 9.80 2.53
N VAL A 53 6.83 9.21 1.92
CA VAL A 53 7.10 9.26 0.48
C VAL A 53 6.78 7.90 -0.11
N PHE A 54 6.15 7.88 -1.29
CA PHE A 54 5.71 6.66 -1.96
C PHE A 54 5.68 6.87 -3.47
N LEU A 55 5.56 5.77 -4.22
CA LEU A 55 5.18 5.81 -5.62
C LEU A 55 3.67 5.71 -5.74
N THR A 56 3.11 6.46 -6.68
CA THR A 56 1.72 6.29 -7.13
C THR A 56 1.66 6.29 -8.65
N ASN A 57 0.51 5.92 -9.20
CA ASN A 57 0.30 5.74 -10.63
C ASN A 57 -1.07 6.29 -11.05
N ASP A 58 -1.46 6.07 -12.30
CA ASP A 58 -2.73 6.57 -12.84
C ASP A 58 -3.96 5.86 -12.24
N GLU A 59 -3.77 4.67 -11.66
CA GLU A 59 -4.79 3.90 -10.94
C GLU A 59 -4.83 4.23 -9.44
N TYR A 60 -4.11 5.27 -9.00
CA TYR A 60 -4.02 5.72 -7.61
C TYR A 60 -3.49 4.66 -6.62
N GLN A 61 -2.80 3.64 -7.12
CA GLN A 61 -2.15 2.66 -6.26
C GLN A 61 -1.00 3.32 -5.48
N VAL A 62 -0.62 2.75 -4.34
CA VAL A 62 0.47 3.23 -3.52
C VAL A 62 1.48 2.11 -3.36
N ALA A 63 2.74 2.36 -3.71
CA ALA A 63 3.86 1.48 -3.39
C ALA A 63 4.84 2.23 -2.49
N MET A 64 5.15 1.66 -1.33
CA MET A 64 6.00 2.29 -0.32
C MET A 64 6.92 1.27 0.35
N MET A 65 7.98 1.77 0.99
CA MET A 65 8.95 0.89 1.67
C MET A 65 8.28 0.18 2.84
N ASN A 66 8.32 -1.15 2.83
CA ASN A 66 8.06 -2.00 3.98
C ASN A 66 9.36 -2.73 4.34
N GLY A 67 10.01 -2.30 5.42
CA GLY A 67 11.35 -2.79 5.76
C GLY A 67 12.36 -2.56 4.62
N GLY A 68 12.82 -3.64 4.00
CA GLY A 68 13.79 -3.62 2.89
C GLY A 68 13.17 -3.71 1.49
N ASN A 69 11.86 -3.93 1.38
CA ASN A 69 11.18 -4.15 0.12
C ASN A 69 10.23 -3.00 -0.21
N LEU A 70 9.88 -2.90 -1.50
CA LEU A 70 8.80 -2.05 -1.94
C LEU A 70 7.53 -2.91 -2.03
N GLU A 71 6.49 -2.51 -1.31
CA GLU A 71 5.23 -3.25 -1.23
C GLU A 71 4.05 -2.32 -1.52
N SER A 72 2.98 -2.89 -2.07
CA SER A 72 1.71 -2.20 -2.25
C SER A 72 1.08 -1.91 -0.90
N PHE A 73 0.61 -0.68 -0.71
CA PHE A 73 -0.09 -0.22 0.47
C PHE A 73 -1.53 0.06 0.09
N TYR A 74 -2.47 -0.60 0.76
CA TYR A 74 -3.87 -0.64 0.35
C TYR A 74 -4.73 0.24 1.23
N THR A 75 -5.84 0.68 0.66
CA THR A 75 -6.97 1.27 1.39
C THR A 75 -8.19 0.42 1.09
N THR A 76 -8.84 -0.12 2.12
CA THR A 76 -10.03 -0.95 1.91
C THR A 76 -11.19 -0.11 1.39
N PRO A 77 -12.03 -0.63 0.48
CA PRO A 77 -13.01 0.16 -0.25
C PRO A 77 -14.19 0.68 0.59
N TYR A 78 -14.57 -0.01 1.67
CA TYR A 78 -15.75 0.34 2.46
C TYR A 78 -15.40 1.12 3.72
N GLU A 79 -14.53 0.59 4.58
CA GLU A 79 -14.18 1.25 5.86
C GLU A 79 -12.95 2.16 5.78
N GLY A 80 -12.15 2.03 4.71
CA GLY A 80 -10.95 2.84 4.52
C GLY A 80 -9.79 2.45 5.43
N HIS A 81 -9.70 1.17 5.83
CA HIS A 81 -8.53 0.67 6.56
C HIS A 81 -7.31 0.74 5.66
N GLU A 82 -6.21 1.25 6.21
CA GLU A 82 -4.97 1.49 5.48
C GLU A 82 -3.86 0.58 6.03
N GLY A 83 -3.12 -0.08 5.15
CA GLY A 83 -2.02 -0.96 5.58
C GLY A 83 -1.36 -1.72 4.44
N PHE A 84 -0.20 -2.32 4.74
CA PHE A 84 0.31 -3.43 3.93
C PHE A 84 -0.60 -4.65 4.09
N LEU A 85 -0.59 -5.57 3.11
CA LEU A 85 -1.49 -6.72 3.16
C LEU A 85 -1.30 -7.58 4.42
N GLU A 86 -0.06 -7.81 4.85
CA GLU A 86 0.20 -8.58 6.08
C GLU A 86 -0.43 -7.89 7.31
N GLU A 87 -0.33 -6.56 7.42
CA GLU A 87 -0.92 -5.78 8.52
C GLU A 87 -2.45 -5.82 8.51
N LEU A 88 -3.08 -5.81 7.33
CA LEU A 88 -4.53 -5.95 7.21
C LEU A 88 -5.00 -7.36 7.64
N LEU A 89 -4.20 -8.38 7.35
CA LEU A 89 -4.47 -9.77 7.74
C LEU A 89 -4.20 -10.07 9.22
N GLU A 90 -3.51 -9.19 9.95
CA GLU A 90 -3.29 -9.34 11.40
C GLU A 90 -4.58 -9.15 12.22
N ASN A 91 -5.55 -8.41 11.70
CA ASN A 91 -6.83 -8.16 12.36
C ASN A 91 -7.79 -9.35 12.17
N ASP A 92 -8.77 -9.47 13.08
CA ASP A 92 -9.81 -10.50 12.99
C ASP A 92 -10.77 -10.16 11.82
N PRO A 93 -11.03 -11.09 10.87
CA PRO A 93 -11.91 -10.83 9.73
C PRO A 93 -13.33 -10.41 10.14
N THR A 94 -13.77 -10.76 11.36
CA THR A 94 -15.09 -10.34 11.88
C THR A 94 -15.18 -8.86 12.23
N GLU A 95 -14.05 -8.14 12.29
CA GLU A 95 -13.99 -6.70 12.50
C GLU A 95 -14.16 -5.90 11.21
N TYR A 96 -14.09 -6.56 10.04
CA TYR A 96 -14.22 -5.91 8.74
C TYR A 96 -15.63 -6.00 8.16
N HIS A 97 -15.96 -5.00 7.35
CA HIS A 97 -17.09 -5.11 6.44
C HIS A 97 -16.86 -6.18 5.37
N HIS A 98 -17.93 -6.86 4.92
CA HIS A 98 -17.82 -7.96 3.95
C HIS A 98 -17.13 -7.58 2.63
N GLU A 99 -17.36 -6.36 2.11
CA GLU A 99 -16.66 -5.85 0.92
C GLU A 99 -15.16 -5.70 1.13
N ASP A 100 -14.73 -5.33 2.34
CA ASP A 100 -13.31 -5.22 2.69
C ASP A 100 -12.66 -6.60 2.84
N ILE A 101 -13.41 -7.58 3.39
CA ILE A 101 -12.97 -8.98 3.46
C ILE A 101 -12.77 -9.56 2.05
N GLU A 102 -13.74 -9.34 1.15
CA GLU A 102 -13.64 -9.76 -0.25
C GLU A 102 -12.41 -9.14 -0.91
N PHE A 103 -12.22 -7.83 -0.78
CA PHE A 103 -11.08 -7.10 -1.31
C PHE A 103 -9.72 -7.63 -0.78
N ILE A 104 -9.56 -7.75 0.54
CA ILE A 104 -8.31 -8.24 1.16
C ILE A 104 -8.02 -9.68 0.70
N THR A 105 -9.06 -10.53 0.63
CA THR A 105 -8.92 -11.92 0.17
C THR A 105 -8.51 -12.00 -1.31
N GLU A 106 -9.09 -11.16 -2.16
CA GLU A 106 -8.72 -11.10 -3.59
C GLU A 106 -7.27 -10.65 -3.78
N ILE A 107 -6.81 -9.66 -3.01
CA ILE A 107 -5.40 -9.21 -3.04
C ILE A 107 -4.46 -10.31 -2.54
N ALA A 108 -4.80 -10.98 -1.44
CA ALA A 108 -3.99 -12.09 -0.94
C ALA A 108 -3.86 -13.19 -2.00
N LYS A 109 -4.97 -13.53 -2.65
CA LYS A 109 -4.99 -14.51 -3.74
C LYS A 109 -4.18 -14.07 -4.95
N SER A 110 -4.31 -12.80 -5.40
CA SER A 110 -3.56 -12.29 -6.57
C SER A 110 -2.06 -12.29 -6.33
N ASN A 111 -1.64 -12.00 -5.08
CA ASN A 111 -0.25 -12.00 -4.65
C ASN A 111 0.26 -13.37 -4.17
N SER A 112 -0.54 -14.44 -4.29
CA SER A 112 -0.20 -15.80 -3.84
C SER A 112 0.21 -15.89 -2.36
N ILE A 113 -0.43 -15.07 -1.51
CA ILE A 113 -0.27 -15.05 -0.06
C ILE A 113 -1.30 -15.99 0.57
N GLU A 114 -0.85 -16.86 1.46
CA GLU A 114 -1.72 -17.75 2.23
C GLU A 114 -2.43 -16.94 3.33
N LEU A 115 -3.75 -17.09 3.41
CA LEU A 115 -4.53 -16.46 4.46
C LEU A 115 -4.17 -17.05 5.83
N PRO A 116 -4.02 -16.24 6.88
CA PRO A 116 -3.83 -16.77 8.23
C PRO A 116 -5.08 -17.52 8.70
N LYS A 117 -4.91 -18.41 9.69
CA LYS A 117 -5.97 -19.32 10.15
C LYS A 117 -7.32 -18.65 10.44
N PRO A 118 -7.41 -17.51 11.16
CA PRO A 118 -8.71 -16.87 11.43
C PRO A 118 -9.47 -16.52 10.14
N TRP A 119 -8.76 -16.10 9.10
CA TRP A 119 -9.32 -15.76 7.80
C TRP A 119 -9.76 -17.00 7.02
N MET A 120 -8.96 -18.08 7.05
CA MET A 120 -9.37 -19.36 6.46
C MET A 120 -10.65 -19.89 7.12
N ASP A 121 -10.67 -19.94 8.45
CA ASP A 121 -11.82 -20.43 9.24
C ASP A 121 -13.08 -19.58 9.00
N PHE A 122 -12.93 -18.27 8.77
CA PHE A 122 -14.04 -17.36 8.46
C PHE A 122 -14.65 -17.62 7.07
N MET A 123 -13.80 -17.96 6.09
CA MET A 123 -14.21 -18.17 4.69
C MET A 123 -14.73 -19.58 4.41
N GLU A 124 -14.59 -20.53 5.35
CA GLU A 124 -15.13 -21.88 5.18
C GLU A 124 -16.67 -21.86 5.11
N PRO A 125 -17.28 -22.52 4.10
CA PRO A 125 -18.73 -22.64 4.05
C PRO A 125 -19.23 -23.45 5.26
N LYS A 126 -20.16 -22.83 6.01
CA LYS A 126 -20.83 -23.45 7.17
C LYS A 126 -21.83 -24.53 6.78
#